data_AF-A0A820MIY6-F1
#
_entry.id   AF-A0A820MIY6-F1
#
_cell.length_a   1.000
_cell.length_b   1.000
_cell.length_c   1.000
_cell.angle_alpha   90.00
_cell.angle_beta   90.00
_cell.angle_gamma   90.00
#
_symmetry.space_group_name_H-M   'P 1'
#
loop_
_entity.id
_entity.type
_entity.pdbx_description
1 polymer ?
#
loop_
_entity_poly.entity_id
_entity_poly.type
_entity_poly.pdbx_seq_one_letter_code
_entity_poly.pdbx_strand_id
1 'polypeptide(L)' 'MSSNFREALLNYVLTKSRPNDVNSVINTIDEYGWTRQALMNIGDTKGKILDAALQSRQPKTVLEL' A
#
# COMPACT_ATOMS: atom_id res chain seq x y z
N MET A 1 2.29 -12.82 23.96
CA MET A 1 1.58 -12.76 22.67
C MET A 1 2.41 -11.89 21.75
N SER A 2 3.09 -12.46 20.74
CA SER A 2 3.67 -11.62 19.70
C SER A 2 2.51 -10.97 18.96
N SER A 3 2.34 -9.66 19.08
CA SER A 3 1.35 -8.93 18.28
C SER A 3 1.71 -9.16 16.81
N ASN A 4 0.84 -9.83 16.07
CA ASN A 4 1.00 -10.03 14.64
C ASN A 4 0.86 -8.66 13.97
N PHE A 5 1.96 -8.03 13.57
CA PHE A 5 1.91 -6.67 13.03
C PHE A 5 0.99 -6.55 11.80
N ARG A 6 0.79 -7.66 11.08
CA ARG A 6 -0.13 -7.73 9.94
C ARG A 6 -1.58 -7.51 10.37
N GLU A 7 -1.99 -8.04 11.51
CA GLU A 7 -3.33 -7.79 12.08
C GLU A 7 -3.46 -6.33 12.53
N ALA A 8 -2.41 -5.76 13.12
CA ALA A 8 -2.40 -4.35 13.51
C ALA A 8 -2.52 -3.42 12.28
N LEU A 9 -1.76 -3.70 11.21
CA LEU A 9 -1.85 -2.98 9.94
C LEU A 9 -3.24 -3.13 9.31
N LEU A 10 -3.79 -4.35 9.25
CA LEU A 10 -5.11 -4.59 8.70
C LEU A 10 -6.18 -3.80 9.45
N ASN A 11 -6.17 -3.85 10.78
CA ASN A 11 -7.10 -3.07 11.61
C ASN A 11 -6.91 -1.57 11.40
N TYR A 12 -5.68 -1.10 11.22
CA TYR A 12 -5.40 0.29 10.90
C TYR A 12 -6.07 0.71 9.58
N VAL A 13 -5.88 -0.07 8.53
CA VAL A 13 -6.47 0.19 7.21
C VAL A 13 -7.99 0.16 7.28
N LEU A 14 -8.58 -0.87 7.90
CA LEU A 14 -10.05 -1.00 8.01
C LEU A 14 -10.71 0.14 8.78
N THR A 15 -10.00 0.74 9.74
CA THR A 15 -10.54 1.83 10.58
C THR A 15 -10.25 3.24 10.04
N LYS A 16 -9.22 3.40 9.20
CA LYS A 16 -8.74 4.72 8.74
C LYS A 16 -8.93 4.99 7.25
N SER A 17 -9.05 3.96 6.43
CA SER A 17 -9.29 4.13 5.00
C SER A 17 -10.79 4.26 4.68
N ARG A 18 -11.11 4.80 3.51
CA ARG A 18 -12.47 4.86 2.98
C ARG A 18 -12.81 3.57 2.21
N PRO A 19 -13.94 2.91 2.50
CA PRO A 19 -14.42 1.78 1.70
C PRO A 19 -14.60 2.17 0.23
N ASN A 20 -14.23 1.26 -0.68
CA ASN A 20 -14.31 1.45 -2.15
C ASN A 20 -13.41 2.56 -2.72
N ASP A 21 -12.39 3.01 -1.97
CA ASP A 21 -11.40 3.99 -2.43
C ASP A 21 -9.99 3.39 -2.32
N VAL A 22 -9.46 2.86 -3.43
CA VAL A 22 -8.14 2.22 -3.49
C VAL A 22 -7.03 3.20 -3.10
N ASN A 23 -7.13 4.47 -3.51
CA ASN A 23 -6.13 5.48 -3.15
C ASN A 23 -6.14 5.74 -1.64
N SER A 24 -7.32 5.78 -1.03
CA SER A 24 -7.42 5.89 0.43
C SER A 24 -6.75 4.71 1.14
N VAL A 25 -6.91 3.49 0.63
CA VAL A 25 -6.28 2.29 1.22
C VAL A 25 -4.75 2.36 1.12
N ILE A 26 -4.21 2.63 -0.08
CA ILE A 26 -2.77 2.71 -0.32
C ILE A 26 -2.15 3.81 0.55
N ASN A 27 -2.75 5.01 0.57
CA ASN A 27 -2.24 6.13 1.37
C ASN A 27 -2.22 5.81 2.87
N THR A 28 -3.23 5.09 3.39
CA THR A 28 -3.27 4.68 4.81
C THR A 28 -2.19 3.64 5.13
N ILE A 29 -1.85 2.74 4.20
CA ILE A 29 -0.73 1.79 4.37
C ILE A 29 0.60 2.54 4.40
N ASP A 30 0.80 3.48 3.48
CA ASP A 30 2.02 4.30 3.44
C ASP A 30 2.17 5.13 4.73
N GLU A 31 1.08 5.74 5.21
CA GLU A 31 1.07 6.47 6.49
C GLU A 31 1.48 5.56 7.65
N TYR A 32 0.96 4.33 7.73
CA TYR A 32 1.36 3.36 8.74
C TYR A 32 2.86 3.03 8.64
N GLY A 33 3.35 2.84 7.41
CA GLY A 33 4.76 2.58 7.10
C GLY A 33 5.70 3.69 7.58
N TRP A 34 5.28 4.94 7.45
CA TRP A 34 6.05 6.10 7.87
C TRP A 34 5.96 6.39 9.38
N THR A 35 4.79 6.18 9.99
CA THR A 35 4.51 6.70 11.33
C THR A 35 4.55 5.67 12.45
N ARG A 36 4.39 4.38 12.14
CA ARG A 36 4.26 3.32 13.15
C ARG A 36 5.32 2.24 13.02
N GLN A 37 5.50 1.70 11.83
CA GLN A 37 6.43 0.60 11.61
C GLN A 37 6.85 0.53 10.15
N ALA A 38 8.16 0.50 9.90
CA ALA A 38 8.69 0.33 8.56
C ALA A 38 8.18 -0.98 7.93
N LEU A 39 7.63 -0.86 6.72
CA LEU A 39 7.13 -1.96 5.91
C LEU A 39 8.07 -2.23 4.72
N MET A 40 8.00 -3.43 4.16
CA MET A 40 8.73 -3.77 2.92
C MET A 40 7.93 -3.44 1.65
N ASN A 41 6.82 -2.70 1.77
CA ASN A 41 6.02 -2.24 0.64
C ASN A 41 6.84 -1.30 -0.28
N ILE A 42 6.36 -1.14 -1.52
CA ILE A 42 6.98 -0.25 -2.50
C ILE A 42 7.00 1.22 -2.02
N GLY A 43 5.96 1.64 -1.31
CA GLY A 43 5.80 3.01 -0.82
C GLY A 43 5.44 4.01 -1.92
N ASP A 44 4.95 5.16 -1.51
CA ASP A 44 4.47 6.27 -2.35
C ASP A 44 5.48 6.72 -3.42
N THR A 45 6.77 6.74 -3.10
CA THR A 45 7.81 7.29 -3.97
C THR A 45 8.13 6.35 -5.12
N LYS A 46 8.39 5.06 -4.84
CA LYS A 46 8.61 4.06 -5.89
C LYS A 46 7.30 3.68 -6.58
N GLY A 47 6.16 3.78 -5.88
CA GLY A 47 4.82 3.60 -6.45
C GLY A 47 4.56 4.53 -7.63
N LYS A 48 4.89 5.82 -7.53
CA LYS A 48 4.78 6.78 -8.64
C LYS A 48 5.58 6.39 -9.89
N ILE A 49 6.75 5.76 -9.70
CA ILE A 49 7.57 5.27 -10.81
C ILE A 49 6.89 4.06 -11.47
N LEU A 50 6.33 3.16 -10.67
CA LEU A 50 5.55 2.02 -11.17
C LEU A 50 4.30 2.49 -11.92
N ASP A 51 3.55 3.45 -11.38
CA ASP A 51 2.36 4.02 -12.01
C ASP A 51 2.69 4.60 -13.39
N ALA A 52 3.76 5.39 -13.49
CA ALA A 52 4.22 5.97 -14.75
C ALA A 52 4.63 4.87 -15.77
N ALA A 53 5.28 3.80 -15.30
CA ALA A 53 5.66 2.67 -16.14
C ALA A 53 4.43 1.90 -16.66
N LEU A 54 3.41 1.70 -15.82
CA LEU A 54 2.16 1.04 -16.21
C LEU A 54 1.35 1.88 -17.18
N GLN A 55 1.19 3.18 -16.91
CA GLN A 55 0.45 4.11 -17.76
C GLN A 55 1.08 4.27 -19.15
N SER A 56 2.42 4.33 -19.22
CA SER A 56 3.13 4.48 -20.49
C SER A 56 3.11 3.20 -21.34
N ARG A 57 3.17 2.02 -20.72
CA ARG A 57 3.29 0.74 -21.44
C ARG A 57 1.96 0.05 -21.70
N GLN A 58 0.91 0.39 -20.94
CA GLN A 58 -0.42 -0.22 -21.01
C GLN A 58 -0.37 -1.76 -21.17
N PRO A 59 0.34 -2.47 -20.26
CA PRO A 59 0.47 -3.92 -20.38
C PRO A 59 -0.90 -4.59 -20.22
N LYS A 60 -1.18 -5.60 -21.05
CA LYS A 60 -2.42 -6.39 -20.96
C LYS A 60 -2.37 -7.43 -19.84
N THR A 61 -1.16 -7.82 -19.43
CA THR A 61 -0.90 -8.82 -18.39
C THR A 61 0.31 -8.37 -17.58
N VAL A 62 0.21 -8.45 -16.24
CA VAL A 62 1.28 -8.11 -15.30
C VAL A 62 1.50 -9.30 -14.36
N LEU A 63 2.76 -9.56 -14.00
CA LEU A 63 3.16 -10.57 -13.02
C LEU A 63 3.82 -9.87 -11.83
N GLU A 64 3.29 -10.08 -10.63
CA GLU A 64 3.93 -9.74 -9.36
C GLU A 64 4.61 -11.01 -8.81
N LEU A 65 5.85 -10.89 -8.33
CA LEU A 65 6.67 -12.00 -7.83
C LEU A 65 6.84 -11.92 -6.31
#